data_AF-A0A7J9N5G8-F1
#
_entry.id   AF-A0A7J9N5G8-F1
#
_cell.length_a   1.000
_cell.length_b   1.000
_cell.length_c   1.000
_cell.angle_alpha   90.00
_cell.angle_beta   90.00
_cell.angle_gamma   90.00
#
_symmetry.space_group_name_H-M   'P 1'
#
loop_
_entity.id
_entity.type
_entity.pdbx_description
1 polymer ?
#
loop_
_entity_poly.entity_id
_entity_poly.type
_entity_poly.pdbx_seq_one_letter_code
_entity_poly.pdbx_strand_id
1 'polypeptide(L)'
;DALSIIKKCKTQTNDKSRVGAYIRDIHQLLIRTKRYYFEHIPREANNLAHMLAKEALKKKEEVYLIGRVSKYAERLIEEEQMGEQRRR
;
A
#
# COMPACT_ATOMS: atom_id res chain seq x y z
N ASP A 1 -0.72 3.18 -6.75
CA ASP A 1 -0.43 4.37 -7.58
C ASP A 1 1.04 4.51 -8.01
N ALA A 2 2.03 3.98 -7.28
CA ALA A 2 3.44 4.03 -7.70
C ALA A 2 3.77 3.08 -8.88
N LEU A 3 3.55 3.55 -10.12
CA LEU A 3 3.68 2.74 -11.34
C LEU A 3 5.06 2.09 -11.50
N SER A 4 6.14 2.79 -11.12
CA SER A 4 7.51 2.28 -11.21
C SER A 4 7.72 1.04 -10.33
N ILE A 5 7.20 1.06 -9.10
CA ILE A 5 7.25 -0.08 -8.17
C ILE A 5 6.41 -1.24 -8.70
N ILE A 6 5.19 -0.96 -9.17
CA ILE A 6 4.30 -1.97 -9.74
C ILE A 6 4.96 -2.70 -10.92
N LYS A 7 5.63 -1.96 -11.81
CA LYS A 7 6.37 -2.55 -12.93
C LYS A 7 7.49 -3.46 -12.43
N LYS A 8 8.27 -3.03 -11.43
CA LYS A 8 9.35 -3.82 -10.82
C LYS A 8 8.84 -5.13 -10.21
N CYS A 9 7.69 -5.10 -9.54
CA CYS A 9 7.09 -6.31 -8.98
C CYS A 9 6.59 -7.27 -10.06
N LYS A 10 6.11 -6.76 -11.20
CA LYS A 10 5.67 -7.59 -12.34
C LYS A 10 6.83 -8.23 -13.10
N THR A 11 7.98 -7.59 -13.13
CA THR A 11 9.19 -8.13 -13.78
C THR A 11 9.92 -9.09 -12.84
N GLN A 12 10.28 -10.28 -13.31
CA GLN A 12 11.08 -11.24 -12.54
C GLN A 12 12.59 -10.95 -12.60
N THR A 13 12.99 -9.76 -13.04
CA THR A 13 14.40 -9.39 -13.15
C THR A 13 14.94 -8.89 -11.81
N ASN A 14 16.22 -9.14 -11.58
CA ASN A 14 16.91 -8.65 -10.38
C ASN A 14 16.91 -7.11 -10.36
N ASP A 15 16.15 -6.53 -9.43
CA ASP A 15 16.10 -5.10 -9.22
C ASP A 15 17.36 -4.61 -8.48
N LYS A 16 18.14 -3.73 -9.15
CA LYS A 16 19.39 -3.15 -8.61
C LYS A 16 19.20 -1.80 -7.91
N SER A 17 17.95 -1.35 -7.73
CA SER A 17 17.66 -0.08 -7.08
C SER A 17 17.73 -0.20 -5.55
N ARG A 18 17.66 0.94 -4.85
CA ARG A 18 17.66 0.99 -3.38
C ARG A 18 16.51 0.21 -2.74
N VAL A 19 15.43 -0.06 -3.49
CA VAL A 19 14.29 -0.86 -3.03
C VAL A 19 14.37 -2.33 -3.47
N GLY A 20 15.45 -2.74 -4.14
CA GLY A 20 15.59 -4.08 -4.71
C GLY A 20 15.61 -5.22 -3.70
N ALA A 21 15.94 -4.94 -2.43
CA ALA A 21 15.76 -5.90 -1.33
C ALA A 21 14.26 -6.21 -1.13
N TYR A 22 13.43 -5.18 -0.97
CA TYR A 22 11.98 -5.34 -0.82
C TYR A 22 11.31 -6.02 -2.03
N ILE A 23 11.75 -5.71 -3.25
CA ILE A 23 11.23 -6.37 -4.46
C ILE A 23 11.51 -7.88 -4.43
N ARG A 24 12.72 -8.28 -4.01
CA ARG A 24 13.08 -9.70 -3.87
C ARG A 24 12.24 -10.39 -2.80
N ASP A 25 12.02 -9.75 -1.66
CA ASP A 25 11.18 -10.31 -0.59
C ASP A 25 9.74 -10.49 -1.05
N ILE A 26 9.19 -9.52 -1.78
CA ILE A 26 7.87 -9.64 -2.41
C ILE A 26 7.83 -10.85 -3.34
N HIS A 27 8.80 -11.02 -4.25
CA HIS A 27 8.84 -12.19 -5.13
C HIS A 27 8.89 -13.51 -4.37
N GLN A 28 9.65 -13.60 -3.28
CA GLN A 28 9.73 -14.80 -2.45
C GLN A 28 8.40 -15.13 -1.75
N LEU A 29 7.70 -14.11 -1.25
CA LEU A 29 6.36 -14.29 -0.67
C LEU A 29 5.34 -14.75 -1.70
N LEU A 30 5.45 -14.24 -2.93
CA LEU A 30 4.54 -14.55 -4.02
C LEU A 30 4.69 -15.99 -4.53
N ILE A 31 5.88 -16.59 -4.48
CA ILE A 31 6.09 -18.02 -4.81
C ILE A 31 5.17 -18.92 -3.96
N ARG A 32 4.91 -18.54 -2.72
CA ARG A 32 4.06 -19.30 -1.78
C ARG A 32 2.57 -18.99 -1.97
N THR A 33 2.22 -18.02 -2.81
CA THR A 33 0.86 -17.50 -2.97
C THR A 33 0.23 -18.05 -4.26
N LYS A 34 -0.95 -18.70 -4.15
CA LYS A 34 -1.58 -19.39 -5.29
C LYS A 34 -1.99 -18.45 -6.43
N ARG A 35 -2.42 -17.22 -6.14
CA ARG A 35 -2.86 -16.22 -7.13
C ARG A 35 -2.59 -14.82 -6.61
N TYR A 36 -1.98 -13.98 -7.45
CA TYR A 36 -1.76 -12.56 -7.19
C TYR A 36 -1.76 -11.79 -8.51
N TYR A 37 -2.09 -10.51 -8.46
CA TYR A 37 -1.93 -9.59 -9.58
C TYR A 37 -1.58 -8.20 -9.03
N PHE A 38 -0.80 -7.45 -9.82
CA PHE A 38 -0.48 -6.07 -9.49
C PHE A 38 -1.27 -5.14 -10.42
N GLU A 39 -1.97 -4.18 -9.82
CA GLU A 39 -2.76 -3.19 -10.56
C GLU A 39 -2.31 -1.78 -10.20
N HIS A 40 -2.27 -0.93 -11.22
CA HIS A 40 -2.02 0.49 -11.03
C HIS A 40 -3.35 1.21 -10.93
N ILE A 41 -3.61 1.79 -9.75
CA ILE A 41 -4.78 2.62 -9.49
C ILE A 41 -4.38 4.09 -9.33
N PRO A 42 -5.28 5.05 -9.64
CA PRO A 42 -5.08 6.48 -9.40
C PRO A 42 -4.74 6.80 -7.94
N ARG A 43 -4.17 7.99 -7.72
CA ARG A 43 -3.75 8.44 -6.38
C ARG A 43 -4.94 8.56 -5.44
N GLU A 44 -6.04 9.08 -5.97
CA GLU A 44 -7.31 9.32 -5.32
C GLU A 44 -7.92 8.00 -4.83
N ALA A 45 -7.87 6.97 -5.68
CA ALA A 45 -8.30 5.62 -5.32
C ALA A 45 -7.37 4.94 -4.28
N ASN A 46 -6.15 5.45 -4.10
CA ASN A 46 -5.18 4.98 -3.11
C ASN A 46 -5.05 5.94 -1.90
N ASN A 47 -6.03 6.84 -1.69
CA ASN A 47 -5.89 7.91 -0.70
C ASN A 47 -5.76 7.38 0.73
N LEU A 48 -6.51 6.32 1.07
CA LEU A 48 -6.41 5.68 2.38
C LEU A 48 -4.97 5.23 2.68
N ALA A 49 -4.32 4.51 1.76
CA ALA A 49 -2.94 4.07 1.93
C ALA A 49 -1.99 5.27 2.09
N HIS A 50 -2.25 6.37 1.36
CA HIS A 50 -1.47 7.59 1.52
C HIS A 50 -1.61 8.20 2.92
N MET A 51 -2.84 8.33 3.42
CA MET A 51 -3.09 8.91 4.73
C MET A 51 -2.44 8.07 5.84
N LEU A 52 -2.51 6.74 5.73
CA LEU A 52 -1.87 5.84 6.68
C LEU A 52 -0.36 6.01 6.70
N ALA A 53 0.28 6.07 5.54
CA ALA A 53 1.72 6.33 5.45
C ALA A 53 2.09 7.69 6.04
N LYS A 54 1.27 8.72 5.82
CA LYS A 54 1.50 10.07 6.34
C LYS A 54 1.40 10.14 7.86
N GLU A 55 0.39 9.48 8.45
CA GLU A 55 0.26 9.45 9.90
C GLU A 55 1.39 8.62 10.55
N ALA A 56 1.72 7.46 9.98
CA ALA A 56 2.82 6.64 10.49
C ALA A 56 4.14 7.42 10.48
N LEU A 57 4.41 8.17 9.40
CA LEU A 57 5.56 9.06 9.31
C LEU A 57 5.53 10.17 10.37
N LYS A 58 4.36 10.78 10.62
CA LYS A 58 4.19 11.82 11.65
C LYS A 58 4.46 11.29 13.06
N LYS A 59 4.01 10.06 13.34
CA LYS A 59 4.22 9.39 14.64
C LYS A 59 5.60 8.77 14.79
N LYS A 60 6.36 8.67 13.69
CA LYS A 60 7.64 7.93 13.61
C LYS A 60 7.48 6.46 14.02
N GLU A 61 6.33 5.87 13.71
CA GLU A 61 6.01 4.48 14.03
C GLU A 61 6.13 3.62 12.77
N GLU A 62 6.82 2.49 12.88
CA GLU A 62 6.86 1.46 11.85
C GLU A 62 5.71 0.47 12.11
N VAL A 63 4.51 0.80 11.62
CA VAL A 63 3.32 -0.01 11.86
C VAL A 63 3.09 -0.98 10.70
N TYR A 64 3.14 -2.27 11.00
CA TYR A 64 2.64 -3.31 10.09
C TYR A 64 1.16 -3.58 10.37
N LEU A 65 0.32 -3.54 9.33
CA LEU A 65 -1.08 -3.91 9.44
C LEU A 65 -1.19 -5.43 9.36
N ILE A 66 -1.57 -6.08 10.47
CA ILE A 66 -1.76 -7.54 10.54
C ILE A 66 -3.25 -7.82 10.74
N GLY A 67 -3.89 -8.46 9.76
CA GLY A 67 -5.28 -8.94 9.84
C GLY A 67 -6.38 -7.86 9.75
N ARG A 68 -6.16 -6.66 10.30
CA ARG A 68 -7.02 -5.48 10.13
C ARG A 68 -6.21 -4.19 10.08
N VAL A 69 -6.83 -3.16 9.49
CA VAL A 69 -6.39 -1.77 9.59
C VAL A 69 -6.41 -1.35 11.07
N SER A 70 -5.47 -0.52 11.53
CA SER A 70 -5.47 -0.08 12.94
C SER A 70 -6.77 0.68 13.26
N LYS A 71 -7.19 0.75 14.54
CA LYS A 71 -8.39 1.53 14.94
C LYS A 71 -8.35 2.99 14.48
N TYR A 72 -7.15 3.53 14.23
CA TYR A 72 -6.97 4.86 13.65
C TYR A 72 -7.33 4.88 12.16
N ALA A 73 -6.91 3.86 11.42
CA ALA A 73 -7.26 3.68 10.02
C ALA A 73 -8.76 3.43 9.81
N GLU A 74 -9.40 2.63 10.68
CA GLU A 74 -10.86 2.43 10.66
C GLU A 74 -11.61 3.76 10.83
N ARG A 75 -11.20 4.58 11.80
CA ARG A 75 -11.79 5.90 12.04
C ARG A 75 -11.60 6.87 10.87
N LEU A 76 -10.44 6.83 10.21
CA LEU A 76 -10.18 7.64 9.02
C LEU A 76 -11.06 7.23 7.83
N ILE A 77 -11.30 5.92 7.63
CA ILE A 77 -12.21 5.43 6.60
C ILE A 77 -13.63 5.95 6.85
N GLU A 78 -14.09 5.90 8.10
CA GLU A 78 -15.40 6.43 8.51
C GLU A 78 -15.50 7.95 8.26
N GLU A 79 -14.47 8.71 8.63
CA GLU A 79 -14.42 10.16 8.41
C GLU A 79 -14.39 10.55 6.92
N GLU A 80 -13.64 9.81 6.09
CA GLU A 80 -13.64 10.01 4.63
C GLU A 80 -15.00 9.70 4.00
N GLN A 81 -15.60 8.56 4.35
CA GLN A 81 -16.92 8.16 3.82
C GLN A 81 -17.99 9.18 4.21
N MET A 82 -17.97 9.68 5.44
CA MET A 82 -18.87 10.74 5.91
C MET A 82 -18.62 12.08 5.20
N GLY A 83 -17.36 12.37 4.86
CA GLY A 83 -16.97 13.56 4.08
C GLY A 83 -17.37 13.50 2.61
N GLU A 84 -17.38 12.31 2.00
CA GLU A 84 -17.88 12.09 0.63
C GLU A 84 -19.41 12.10 0.55
N GLN A 85 -20.10 11.55 1.55
CA GLN A 85 -21.56 11.60 1.65
C GLN A 85 -22.11 13.02 1.79
N ARG A 86 -21.34 13.93 2.40
CA ARG A 86 -21.67 15.36 2.47
C ARG A 86 -21.40 16.14 1.18
N ARG A 87 -20.65 15.57 0.25
CA ARG A 87 -20.28 16.20 -1.04
C ARG A 87 -21.11 15.67 -2.22
N ARG A 88 -22.03 14.73 -1.99
CA ARG A 88 -23.04 14.26 -2.94
C ARG A 88 -24.38 14.91 -2.62
#